data_AF-A0A2P5F773-F1
#
_entry.id   AF-A0A2P5F773-F1
#
_cell.length_a   1.000
_cell.length_b   1.000
_cell.length_c   1.000
_cell.angle_alpha   90.00
_cell.angle_beta   90.00
_cell.angle_gamma   90.00
#
_symmetry.space_group_name_H-M   'P 1'
#
loop_
_entity.id
_entity.type
_entity.pdbx_description
1 polymer ?
#
loop_
_entity_poly.entity_id
_entity_poly.type
_entity_poly.pdbx_seq_one_letter_code
_entity_poly.pdbx_strand_id
1 'polypeptide(L)'
;MVERLFENMLIVLKTEGEAQEKAIKEVSHKLQVLEEGLNKFYPDCGQIHAENVGILDCVFLSLFGGLKIHEVLGITVIDPEKTPLVYSWLKALVEIPFVKEALPPQEKLVGLLKFIRGNALKSSAA
;
A
#
# COMPACT_ATOMS: atom_id res chain seq x y z
N MET A 1 -3.73 -10.04 -11.11
CA MET A 1 -4.03 -8.65 -10.66
C MET A 1 -3.17 -8.27 -9.47
N VAL A 2 -3.16 -9.06 -8.40
CA VAL A 2 -2.36 -8.84 -7.18
C VAL A 2 -0.85 -8.81 -7.45
N GLU A 3 -0.31 -9.76 -8.22
CA GLU A 3 1.14 -9.81 -8.54
C GLU A 3 1.64 -8.53 -9.20
N ARG A 4 0.95 -8.05 -10.25
CA ARG A 4 1.28 -6.78 -10.90
C ARG A 4 1.11 -5.55 -10.00
N LEU A 5 0.23 -5.61 -9.01
CA LEU A 5 0.07 -4.51 -8.04
C LEU A 5 1.30 -4.47 -7.12
N PHE A 6 1.77 -5.65 -6.68
CA PHE A 6 2.99 -5.80 -5.89
C PHE A 6 4.23 -5.36 -6.66
N GLU A 7 4.40 -5.81 -7.91
CA GLU A 7 5.50 -5.39 -8.79
C GLU A 7 5.52 -3.87 -8.98
N ASN A 8 4.36 -3.26 -9.26
CA ASN A 8 4.30 -1.82 -9.45
C ASN A 8 4.60 -1.07 -8.16
N MET A 9 4.17 -1.56 -7.00
CA MET A 9 4.54 -0.96 -5.71
C MET A 9 6.05 -1.04 -5.45
N LEU A 10 6.71 -2.14 -5.85
CA LEU A 10 8.17 -2.22 -5.80
C LEU A 10 8.85 -1.21 -6.73
N ILE A 11 8.31 -1.00 -7.94
CA ILE A 11 8.81 0.02 -8.87
C ILE A 11 8.67 1.41 -8.24
N VAL A 12 7.48 1.74 -7.72
CA VAL A 12 7.20 3.01 -7.01
C VAL A 12 8.24 3.27 -5.90
N LEU A 13 8.61 2.24 -5.14
CA LEU A 13 9.60 2.36 -4.06
C LEU A 13 11.03 2.54 -4.58
N LYS A 14 11.39 1.86 -5.67
CA LYS A 14 12.78 1.72 -6.14
C LYS A 14 13.21 2.73 -7.20
N THR A 15 12.29 3.42 -7.86
CA THR A 15 12.60 4.36 -8.94
C THR A 15 12.25 5.81 -8.58
N GLU A 16 12.68 6.74 -9.43
CA GLU A 16 12.35 8.16 -9.39
C GLU A 16 12.04 8.70 -10.80
N GLY A 17 11.57 9.94 -10.89
CA GLY A 17 11.22 10.59 -12.15
C GLY A 17 10.07 9.91 -12.91
N GLU A 18 10.15 9.92 -14.24
CA GLU A 18 9.05 9.46 -15.12
C GLU A 18 8.63 8.00 -14.86
N ALA A 19 9.60 7.12 -14.59
CA ALA A 19 9.31 5.71 -14.31
C ALA A 19 8.50 5.54 -13.00
N GLN A 20 8.82 6.33 -11.97
CA GLN A 20 8.09 6.33 -10.72
C GLN A 20 6.69 6.91 -10.90
N GLU A 21 6.56 8.05 -11.59
CA GLU A 21 5.27 8.69 -11.85
C GLU A 21 4.32 7.78 -12.62
N LYS A 22 4.83 7.06 -13.62
CA LYS A 22 4.04 6.09 -14.39
C LYS A 22 3.56 4.94 -13.50
N ALA A 23 4.44 4.42 -12.64
CA ALA A 23 4.08 3.34 -11.72
C ALA A 23 3.04 3.80 -10.68
N ILE A 24 3.17 5.02 -10.13
CA ILE A 24 2.19 5.63 -9.23
C ILE A 24 0.83 5.71 -9.91
N LYS A 25 0.75 6.26 -11.13
CA LYS A 25 -0.49 6.36 -11.90
C LYS A 25 -1.15 4.99 -12.12
N GLU A 26 -0.36 3.97 -12.46
CA GLU A 26 -0.89 2.62 -12.68
C GLU A 26 -1.40 1.97 -11.38
N VAL A 27 -0.69 2.13 -10.26
CA VAL A 27 -1.16 1.66 -8.95
C VAL A 27 -2.45 2.37 -8.55
N SER A 28 -2.48 3.70 -8.61
CA SER A 28 -3.66 4.49 -8.25
C SER A 28 -4.89 4.13 -9.11
N HIS A 29 -4.71 3.93 -10.42
CA HIS A 29 -5.79 3.46 -11.28
C HIS A 29 -6.29 2.06 -10.87
N LYS A 30 -5.39 1.12 -10.56
CA LYS A 30 -5.78 -0.22 -10.10
C LYS A 30 -6.52 -0.18 -8.76
N LEU A 31 -6.16 0.74 -7.87
CA LEU A 31 -6.85 0.95 -6.61
C LEU A 31 -8.27 1.49 -6.80
N GLN A 32 -8.50 2.35 -7.80
CA GLN A 32 -9.85 2.79 -8.17
C GLN A 32 -10.69 1.63 -8.74
N VAL A 33 -10.11 0.78 -9.59
CA VAL A 33 -10.80 -0.43 -10.07
C VAL A 33 -11.13 -1.38 -8.92
N LEU A 34 -10.23 -1.51 -7.94
CA LEU A 34 -10.48 -2.30 -6.73
C LEU A 34 -11.62 -1.68 -5.91
N GLU A 35 -11.61 -0.37 -5.69
CA GLU A 35 -12.66 0.39 -4.99
C GLU A 35 -14.05 0.14 -5.62
N GLU A 36 -14.15 0.23 -6.95
CA GLU A 36 -15.40 -0.06 -7.69
C GLU A 36 -15.85 -1.51 -7.50
N GLY A 37 -14.89 -2.46 -7.57
CA GLY A 37 -15.15 -3.87 -7.34
C GLY A 37 -15.64 -4.17 -5.93
N LEU A 38 -15.01 -3.56 -4.91
CA LEU A 38 -15.42 -3.69 -3.52
C LEU A 38 -16.83 -3.13 -3.32
N ASN A 39 -17.12 -1.92 -3.82
CA ASN A 39 -18.46 -1.35 -3.76
C ASN A 39 -19.54 -2.26 -4.38
N LYS A 40 -19.22 -2.92 -5.50
CA LYS A 40 -20.18 -3.75 -6.24
C LYS A 40 -20.40 -5.13 -5.64
N PHE A 41 -19.35 -5.77 -5.13
CA PHE A 41 -19.38 -7.18 -4.76
C PHE A 41 -19.21 -7.43 -3.25
N TYR A 42 -18.66 -6.46 -2.52
CA TYR A 42 -18.35 -6.54 -1.10
C TYR A 42 -18.65 -5.20 -0.40
N PRO A 43 -19.90 -4.73 -0.39
CA PRO A 43 -20.26 -3.41 0.14
C PRO A 43 -19.88 -3.24 1.63
N ASP A 44 -19.84 -4.34 2.38
CA ASP A 44 -19.48 -4.36 3.80
C ASP A 44 -17.97 -4.57 4.04
N CYS A 45 -17.11 -4.51 3.00
CA CYS A 45 -15.66 -4.74 3.11
C CYS A 45 -14.96 -3.82 4.12
N GLY A 46 -15.50 -2.62 4.37
CA GLY A 46 -14.98 -1.71 5.40
C GLY A 46 -15.25 -2.16 6.84
N GLN A 47 -16.14 -3.13 7.05
CA GLN A 47 -16.51 -3.67 8.36
C GLN A 47 -15.63 -4.88 8.71
N ILE A 48 -14.37 -4.60 9.05
CA ILE A 48 -13.42 -5.65 9.40
C ILE A 48 -13.67 -6.11 10.83
N HIS A 49 -13.85 -7.43 10.97
CA HIS A 49 -13.87 -8.09 12.25
C HIS A 49 -12.49 -8.71 12.45
N ALA A 50 -11.83 -8.41 13.58
CA ALA A 50 -10.49 -8.91 13.88
C ALA A 50 -10.40 -10.46 13.84
N GLU A 51 -11.54 -11.12 14.02
CA GLU A 51 -11.72 -12.57 14.01
C GLU A 51 -11.75 -13.17 12.59
N ASN A 52 -11.87 -12.35 11.54
CA ASN A 52 -12.08 -12.79 10.16
C ASN A 52 -11.16 -12.05 9.17
N VAL A 53 -9.85 -12.10 9.41
CA VAL A 53 -8.83 -11.57 8.48
C VAL A 53 -8.58 -12.61 7.39
N GLY A 54 -8.94 -12.26 6.15
CA GLY A 54 -8.80 -13.10 4.97
C GLY A 54 -7.49 -12.89 4.21
N ILE A 55 -7.30 -13.68 3.15
CA ILE A 55 -6.12 -13.59 2.26
C ILE A 55 -6.01 -12.19 1.63
N LEU A 56 -7.14 -11.62 1.24
CA LEU A 56 -7.18 -10.30 0.62
C LEU A 56 -6.66 -9.22 1.59
N ASP A 57 -7.03 -9.29 2.87
CA ASP A 57 -6.54 -8.39 3.92
C ASP A 57 -5.04 -8.52 4.12
N CYS A 58 -4.50 -9.75 4.16
CA CYS A 58 -3.07 -10.01 4.28
C CYS A 58 -2.28 -9.42 3.11
N VAL A 59 -2.77 -9.62 1.88
CA VAL A 59 -2.19 -9.01 0.68
C VAL A 59 -2.21 -7.49 0.79
N PHE A 60 -3.34 -6.92 1.22
CA PHE A 60 -3.50 -5.48 1.37
C PHE A 60 -2.52 -4.92 2.40
N LEU A 61 -2.42 -5.53 3.58
CA LEU A 61 -1.48 -5.16 4.63
C LEU A 61 -0.02 -5.24 4.18
N SER A 62 0.35 -6.27 3.41
CA SER A 62 1.72 -6.43 2.92
C SER A 62 2.14 -5.32 1.96
N LEU A 63 1.20 -4.80 1.17
CA LEU A 63 1.43 -3.75 0.17
C LEU A 63 1.35 -2.34 0.76
N PHE A 64 0.40 -2.15 1.67
CA PHE A 64 -0.12 -0.84 2.04
C PHE A 64 -0.04 -0.58 3.55
N GLY A 65 0.28 -1.56 4.38
CA GLY A 65 0.42 -1.39 5.84
C GLY A 65 1.48 -0.35 6.23
N GLY A 66 2.44 -0.06 5.34
CA GLY A 66 3.42 1.00 5.48
C GLY A 66 3.02 2.36 4.90
N LEU A 67 1.76 2.62 4.52
CA LEU A 67 1.41 3.82 3.74
C LEU A 67 1.72 5.16 4.37
N LYS A 68 1.55 5.30 5.70
CA LYS A 68 1.98 6.50 6.44
C LYS A 68 3.46 6.82 6.21
N ILE A 69 4.24 5.81 5.83
CA ILE A 69 5.68 5.91 5.57
C ILE A 69 5.95 6.25 4.11
N HIS A 70 5.10 5.81 3.18
CA HIS A 70 5.18 6.24 1.78
C HIS A 70 4.94 7.75 1.67
N GLU A 71 3.99 8.30 2.44
CA GLU A 71 3.76 9.76 2.52
C GLU A 71 5.01 10.51 3.02
N VAL A 72 5.72 9.97 4.01
CA VAL A 72 7.01 10.51 4.50
C VAL A 72 8.11 10.48 3.42
N LEU A 73 7.98 9.61 2.41
CA LEU A 73 8.86 9.54 1.25
C LEU A 73 8.35 10.36 0.04
N GLY A 74 7.26 11.13 0.21
CA GLY A 74 6.63 11.89 -0.87
C GLY A 74 5.85 11.02 -1.87
N ILE A 75 5.53 9.78 -1.50
CA ILE A 75 4.84 8.81 -2.35
C ILE A 75 3.43 8.61 -1.81
N THR A 76 2.43 9.03 -2.58
CA THR A 76 1.02 8.82 -2.25
C THR A 76 0.34 8.08 -3.39
N VAL A 77 -0.13 6.86 -3.12
CA VAL A 77 -0.81 6.00 -4.11
C VAL A 77 -2.30 5.76 -3.78
N ILE A 78 -2.66 5.76 -2.50
CA ILE A 78 -4.05 5.73 -2.03
C ILE A 78 -4.51 7.17 -1.85
N ASP A 79 -5.61 7.52 -2.50
CA ASP A 79 -6.24 8.82 -2.42
C ASP A 79 -7.57 8.67 -1.66
N PRO A 80 -7.72 9.25 -0.46
CA PRO A 80 -8.95 9.13 0.33
C PRO A 80 -10.20 9.68 -0.37
N GLU A 81 -10.05 10.62 -1.31
CA GLU A 81 -11.19 11.20 -2.04
C GLU A 81 -11.62 10.28 -3.19
N LYS A 82 -10.67 9.60 -3.84
CA LYS A 82 -10.96 8.71 -4.98
C LYS A 82 -11.20 7.26 -4.58
N THR A 83 -10.65 6.82 -3.45
CA THR A 83 -10.69 5.43 -2.97
C THR A 83 -11.05 5.36 -1.47
N PRO A 84 -12.21 5.91 -1.06
CA PRO A 84 -12.58 6.04 0.35
C PRO A 84 -12.76 4.70 1.06
N LEU A 85 -13.35 3.67 0.43
CA LEU A 85 -13.50 2.34 1.05
C LEU A 85 -12.15 1.70 1.27
N VAL A 86 -11.30 1.66 0.23
CA VAL A 86 -9.94 1.14 0.30
C VAL A 86 -9.14 1.83 1.41
N TYR A 87 -9.23 3.15 1.52
CA TYR A 87 -8.57 3.91 2.59
C TYR A 87 -9.10 3.54 3.97
N SER A 88 -10.43 3.46 4.13
CA SER A 88 -11.07 3.08 5.40
C SER A 88 -10.75 1.63 5.81
N TRP A 89 -10.71 0.72 4.84
CA TRP A 89 -10.41 -0.68 5.00
C TRP A 89 -8.96 -0.87 5.44
N LEU A 90 -7.99 -0.19 4.80
CA LEU A 90 -6.62 -0.19 5.28
C LEU A 90 -6.50 0.35 6.71
N LYS A 91 -7.16 1.47 7.01
CA LYS A 91 -7.15 2.06 8.36
C LYS A 91 -7.69 1.06 9.38
N ALA A 92 -8.78 0.38 9.07
CA ALA A 92 -9.33 -0.65 9.96
C ALA A 92 -8.36 -1.82 10.15
N LEU A 93 -7.70 -2.30 9.09
CA LEU A 93 -6.73 -3.40 9.16
C LEU A 93 -5.54 -3.09 10.06
N VAL A 94 -4.92 -1.92 9.89
CA VAL A 94 -3.75 -1.54 10.72
C VAL A 94 -4.12 -1.26 12.17
N GLU A 95 -5.41 -1.07 12.47
CA GLU A 95 -5.90 -0.88 13.84
C GLU A 95 -6.10 -2.20 14.61
N ILE A 96 -6.12 -3.35 13.91
CA ILE A 96 -6.28 -4.68 14.51
C ILE A 96 -5.10 -4.98 15.46
N PRO A 97 -5.34 -5.42 16.71
CA PRO A 97 -4.29 -5.61 17.71
C PRO A 97 -3.13 -6.50 17.25
N PHE A 98 -3.43 -7.69 16.70
CA PHE A 98 -2.37 -8.60 16.26
C PHE A 98 -1.62 -8.05 15.04
N VAL A 99 -2.26 -7.24 14.20
CA VAL A 99 -1.60 -6.57 13.06
C VAL A 99 -0.66 -5.49 13.58
N LYS A 100 -1.06 -4.70 14.57
CA LYS A 100 -0.15 -3.73 15.22
C LYS A 100 1.06 -4.39 15.86
N GLU A 101 0.86 -5.54 16.49
CA GLU A 101 1.95 -6.32 17.09
C GLU A 101 2.88 -6.94 16.03
N ALA A 102 2.33 -7.37 14.90
CA ALA A 102 3.09 -7.96 13.80
C ALA A 102 3.81 -6.90 12.93
N LEU A 103 3.26 -5.69 12.82
CA LEU A 103 3.87 -4.62 12.07
C LEU A 103 5.15 -4.15 12.79
N PRO A 104 6.29 -4.07 12.09
CA PRO A 104 7.51 -3.55 12.69
C PRO A 104 7.29 -2.10 13.16
N PRO A 105 7.98 -1.65 14.22
CA PRO A 105 7.91 -0.27 14.68
C PRO A 105 8.06 0.71 13.51
N GLN A 106 7.19 1.71 13.43
CA GLN A 106 7.11 2.59 12.26
C GLN A 106 8.47 3.17 11.88
N GLU A 107 9.28 3.59 12.86
CA GLU A 107 10.63 4.10 12.64
C GLU A 107 11.57 3.08 11.96
N LYS A 108 11.49 1.81 12.36
CA LYS A 108 12.28 0.74 11.74
C LYS A 108 11.82 0.47 10.31
N LEU A 109 10.50 0.50 10.08
CA LEU A 109 9.95 0.32 8.74
C LEU A 109 10.31 1.49 7.82
N VAL A 110 10.31 2.73 8.32
CA VAL A 110 10.83 3.93 7.61
C VAL A 110 12.30 3.75 7.27
N GLY A 111 13.12 3.33 8.25
CA GLY A 111 14.54 3.09 8.05
C GLY A 111 14.80 2.04 6.96
N LEU A 112 14.06 0.92 6.98
CA LEU A 112 14.15 -0.13 5.98
C LEU A 112 13.75 0.37 4.59
N LEU A 113 12.63 1.09 4.46
CA LEU A 113 12.16 1.59 3.16
C LEU A 113 13.12 2.64 2.58
N LYS A 114 13.66 3.55 3.42
CA LYS A 114 14.71 4.50 3.02
C LYS A 114 15.97 3.78 2.56
N PHE A 115 16.39 2.73 3.29
CA PHE A 115 17.55 1.93 2.93
C PHE A 115 17.37 1.23 1.58
N ILE A 116 16.23 0.56 1.36
CA ILE A 116 15.91 -0.12 0.10
C ILE A 116 15.89 0.88 -1.05
N ARG A 117 15.15 1.99 -0.90
CA ARG A 117 15.05 3.04 -1.93
C ARG A 117 16.42 3.63 -2.24
N GLY A 118 17.18 4.02 -1.22
CA GLY A 118 18.51 4.60 -1.39
C GLY A 118 19.48 3.65 -2.10
N ASN A 119 19.44 2.35 -1.79
CA ASN A 119 20.29 1.37 -2.45
C ASN A 119 19.87 1.13 -3.92
N ALA A 120 18.56 1.07 -4.19
CA ALA A 120 18.03 0.90 -5.54
C ALA A 120 18.38 2.09 -6.45
N LEU A 121 18.20 3.31 -5.96
CA LEU A 121 18.51 4.52 -6.73
C LEU A 121 20.01 4.65 -7.01
N LYS A 122 20.87 4.32 -6.04
CA LYS A 122 22.33 4.27 -6.24
C LYS A 122 22.74 3.25 -7.29
N SER A 123 22.12 2.05 -7.28
CA SER A 123 22.40 1.00 -8.26
C SER A 123 21.90 1.33 -9.66
N SER A 124 20.91 2.22 -9.80
CA SER A 124 20.42 2.66 -11.11
C SER A 124 21.22 3.81 -11.72
N ALA A 125 22.08 4.46 -10.92
CA ALA A 125 22.94 5.57 -11.35
C ALA A 125 24.40 5.14 -11.64
N ALA A 126 24.73 3.88 -11.35
CA ALA A 126 26.03 3.25 -11.63
C ALA A 126 25.97 2.44 -12.93
#